data_AF-A0A1M7MKK0-F1
#
_entry.id   AF-A0A1M7MKK0-F1
#
_cell.length_a   1.000
_cell.length_b   1.000
_cell.length_c   1.000
_cell.angle_alpha   90.00
_cell.angle_beta   90.00
_cell.angle_gamma   90.00
#
_symmetry.space_group_name_H-M   'P 1'
#
loop_
_entity.id
_entity.type
_entity.pdbx_description
1 polymer ?
#
loop_
_entity_poly.entity_id
_entity_poly.type
_entity_poly.pdbx_seq_one_letter_code
_entity_poly.pdbx_strand_id
1 'polypeptide(L)'
;MDRNALKITLIQKIIDCNDETLLREIEELLQEVNANEPGGDYEVERSNSVVPDRIYSELEKDFKAYQSEEIQSESWEKVERELKEKYGL
;
A
#
# COMPACT_ATOMS: atom_id res chain seq x y z
N MET A 1 31.06 -3.43 8.23
CA MET A 1 29.62 -3.12 8.33
C MET A 1 28.89 -4.09 7.42
N ASP A 2 27.84 -4.75 7.91
CA ASP A 2 27.04 -5.65 7.07
C ASP A 2 26.41 -4.86 5.91
N ARG A 3 26.50 -5.40 4.70
CA ARG A 3 25.99 -4.77 3.48
C ARG A 3 24.47 -4.60 3.56
N ASN A 4 23.76 -5.51 4.24
CA ASN A 4 22.32 -5.39 4.44
C ASN A 4 21.99 -4.30 5.46
N ALA A 5 22.73 -4.22 6.56
CA ALA A 5 22.59 -3.13 7.52
C ALA A 5 22.81 -1.75 6.88
N LEU A 6 23.83 -1.61 6.01
CA LEU A 6 24.09 -0.37 5.29
C LEU A 6 22.92 0.04 4.37
N LYS A 7 22.34 -0.90 3.64
CA LYS A 7 21.18 -0.65 2.78
C LYS A 7 19.97 -0.15 3.57
N ILE A 8 19.67 -0.81 4.69
CA ILE A 8 18.54 -0.44 5.56
C ILE A 8 18.72 0.98 6.10
N THR A 9 19.93 1.31 6.59
CA THR A 9 20.24 2.65 7.10
C THR A 9 20.12 3.73 6.02
N LEU A 10 20.52 3.44 4.78
CA LEU A 10 20.37 4.36 3.65
C LEU A 10 18.90 4.64 3.34
N ILE A 11 18.06 3.60 3.27
CA ILE A 11 16.62 3.75 3.01
C ILE A 11 15.94 4.56 4.12
N GLN A 12 16.25 4.29 5.38
CA GLN A 12 15.70 5.04 6.52
C GLN A 12 16.07 6.53 6.43
N LYS A 13 17.32 6.86 6.08
CA LYS A 13 17.75 8.25 5.90
C LYS A 13 17.06 8.97 4.73
N ILE A 14 16.69 8.24 3.68
CA ILE A 14 15.91 8.80 2.56
C ILE A 14 14.48 9.08 3.02
N ILE A 15 13.85 8.14 3.75
CA ILE A 15 12.49 8.30 4.30
C ILE A 15 12.42 9.49 5.28
N ASP A 16 13.44 9.66 6.12
CA ASP A 16 13.50 10.74 7.11
C ASP A 16 13.93 12.10 6.52
N CYS A 17 14.24 12.17 5.22
CA CYS A 17 14.68 13.40 4.58
C CYS A 17 13.50 14.33 4.27
N ASN A 18 13.56 15.56 4.76
CA ASN A 18 12.53 16.59 4.50
C ASN A 18 12.95 17.62 3.43
N ASP A 19 14.10 17.42 2.78
CA ASP A 19 14.59 18.29 1.71
C ASP A 19 14.14 17.74 0.34
N GLU A 20 13.13 18.37 -0.23
CA GLU A 20 12.54 17.97 -1.52
C GLU A 20 13.54 18.05 -2.69
N THR A 21 14.48 19.00 -2.65
CA THR A 21 15.47 19.17 -3.72
C THR A 21 16.46 18.01 -3.68
N LEU A 22 16.94 17.68 -2.48
CA LEU A 22 17.85 16.55 -2.28
C LEU A 22 17.18 15.21 -2.61
N LEU A 23 15.91 15.04 -2.26
CA LEU A 23 15.15 13.84 -2.62
C LEU A 23 15.03 13.66 -4.13
N ARG A 24 14.84 14.74 -4.89
CA ARG A 24 14.76 14.71 -6.34
C ARG A 24 16.08 14.32 -6.99
N GLU A 25 17.20 14.86 -6.50
CA GLU A 25 18.55 14.46 -6.94
C GLU A 25 18.81 12.97 -6.65
N ILE A 26 18.36 12.47 -5.49
CA ILE A 26 18.47 11.04 -5.13
C ILE A 26 17.62 10.18 -6.08
N GLU A 27 16.41 10.60 -6.42
CA GLU A 27 15.54 9.88 -7.36
C GLU A 27 16.19 9.76 -8.75
N GLU A 28 16.73 10.85 -9.29
CA GLU A 28 17.44 10.86 -10.57
C GLU A 28 18.65 9.89 -10.56
N LEU A 29 19.44 9.92 -9.48
CA LEU A 29 20.57 9.00 -9.31
C LEU A 29 20.14 7.53 -9.23
N LEU A 30 19.00 7.24 -8.59
CA LEU A 30 18.46 5.88 -8.48
C LEU A 30 17.91 5.37 -9.82
N GLN A 31 17.35 6.25 -10.64
CA GLN A 31 16.91 5.92 -12.01
C GLN A 31 18.11 5.58 -12.92
N GLU A 32 19.23 6.30 -12.81
CA GLU A 32 20.44 6.03 -13.60
C GLU A 32 21.04 4.64 -13.33
N VAL A 33 20.94 4.15 -12.10
CA VAL A 33 21.45 2.82 -11.72
C VAL A 33 20.47 1.69 -12.01
N ASN A 34 19.34 1.97 -12.68
CA ASN A 34 18.24 1.05 -12.92
C ASN A 34 17.87 0.32 -11.62
N ALA A 35 17.80 1.06 -10.51
CA ALA A 35 17.34 0.55 -9.22
C ALA A 35 15.81 0.44 -9.25
N ASN A 36 15.29 -0.32 -10.21
CA ASN A 36 13.96 -0.88 -10.07
C ASN A 36 13.99 -1.76 -8.83
N GLU A 37 12.95 -1.71 -8.00
CA GLU A 37 12.74 -2.76 -7.01
C GLU A 37 12.89 -4.12 -7.73
N PRO A 38 13.57 -5.12 -7.13
CA PRO A 38 13.46 -6.47 -7.62
C PRO A 38 11.97 -6.86 -7.56
N GLY A 39 11.27 -6.86 -8.71
CA GLY A 39 9.80 -6.98 -8.78
C GLY A 39 9.02 -5.65 -8.89
N GLY A 40 9.69 -4.53 -9.18
CA GLY A 40 9.08 -3.22 -9.44
C GLY A 40 8.40 -3.13 -10.81
N ASP A 41 8.65 -4.10 -11.68
CA ASP A 41 7.58 -4.56 -12.56
C ASP A 41 6.58 -5.27 -11.65
N TYR A 42 5.55 -4.55 -11.19
CA TYR A 42 4.27 -5.21 -11.05
C TYR A 42 3.89 -5.69 -12.46
N GLU A 43 4.52 -6.77 -12.92
CA GLU A 43 3.81 -7.76 -13.68
C GLU A 43 2.67 -8.17 -12.76
N VAL A 44 1.57 -7.41 -12.83
CA VAL A 44 0.28 -8.05 -12.87
C VAL A 44 0.45 -8.98 -14.04
N GLU A 45 0.95 -10.20 -13.77
CA GLU A 45 0.73 -11.31 -14.64
C GLU A 45 -0.73 -11.12 -14.98
N ARG A 46 -1.03 -10.87 -16.25
CA ARG A 46 -2.35 -11.14 -16.79
C ARG A 46 -2.52 -12.65 -16.74
N SER A 47 -2.34 -13.25 -15.56
CA SER A 47 -3.17 -14.29 -15.07
C SER A 47 -4.53 -13.94 -15.63
N ASN A 48 -5.03 -14.81 -16.48
CA ASN A 48 -6.44 -14.89 -16.76
C ASN A 48 -7.17 -15.26 -15.45
N SER A 49 -6.85 -14.61 -14.32
CA SER A 49 -7.61 -14.61 -13.09
C SER A 49 -8.83 -13.75 -13.40
N VAL A 50 -9.68 -14.35 -14.23
CA VAL A 50 -11.11 -14.12 -14.18
C VAL A 50 -11.45 -14.29 -12.72
N VAL A 51 -11.60 -13.17 -12.02
CA VAL A 51 -12.15 -13.15 -10.67
C VAL A 51 -13.41 -14.02 -10.75
N PRO A 52 -13.47 -15.16 -10.04
CA PRO A 52 -14.54 -16.13 -10.26
C PRO A 52 -15.90 -15.46 -10.13
N ASP A 53 -16.86 -15.77 -11.01
CA ASP A 53 -18.20 -15.13 -11.02
C ASP A 53 -18.91 -15.15 -9.66
N ARG A 54 -18.59 -16.14 -8.82
CA ARG A 54 -19.05 -16.21 -7.43
C ARG A 54 -18.66 -14.97 -6.60
N ILE A 55 -17.47 -14.41 -6.80
CA ILE A 55 -16.97 -13.25 -6.07
C ILE A 55 -17.76 -11.99 -6.46
N TYR A 56 -18.03 -11.81 -7.76
CA TYR A 56 -18.89 -10.71 -8.21
C TYR A 56 -20.33 -10.86 -7.68
N SER A 57 -20.85 -12.09 -7.63
CA SER A 57 -22.18 -12.36 -7.09
C SER A 57 -22.28 -12.09 -5.58
N GLU A 58 -21.23 -12.42 -4.82
CA GLU A 58 -21.11 -12.11 -3.39
C GLU A 58 -21.03 -10.59 -3.17
N LEU A 59 -20.17 -9.88 -3.91
CA LEU A 59 -20.06 -8.42 -3.84
C LEU A 59 -21.39 -7.72 -4.17
N GLU A 60 -22.11 -8.17 -5.20
CA GLU A 60 -23.40 -7.62 -5.59
C GLU A 60 -24.47 -7.84 -4.50
N LYS A 61 -24.42 -8.98 -3.79
CA LYS A 61 -25.30 -9.26 -2.67
C LYS A 61 -25.01 -8.34 -1.48
N ASP A 62 -23.73 -8.19 -1.13
CA ASP A 62 -23.30 -7.35 -0.01
C ASP A 62 -23.60 -5.87 -0.30
N PHE A 63 -23.40 -5.44 -1.53
CA PHE A 63 -23.73 -4.08 -1.97
C PHE A 63 -25.23 -3.79 -1.89
N LYS A 64 -26.08 -4.74 -2.29
CA LYS A 64 -27.54 -4.61 -2.13
C LYS A 64 -27.95 -4.54 -0.67
N ALA A 65 -27.36 -5.36 0.19
CA ALA A 65 -27.63 -5.37 1.63
C ALA A 65 -27.15 -4.07 2.31
N TYR A 66 -26.06 -3.47 1.81
CA TYR A 66 -25.64 -2.13 2.23
C TYR A 66 -26.63 -1.05 1.78
N GLN A 67 -27.09 -1.07 0.52
CA GLN A 67 -28.08 -0.11 0.02
C GLN A 67 -29.44 -0.21 0.71
N SER A 68 -29.84 -1.42 1.12
CA SER A 68 -31.09 -1.64 1.85
C SER A 68 -30.99 -1.36 3.36
N GLU A 69 -29.84 -0.85 3.84
CA GLU A 69 -29.53 -0.62 5.25
C GLU A 69 -29.58 -1.89 6.13
N GLU A 70 -29.59 -3.07 5.52
CA GLU A 70 -29.50 -4.36 6.21
C GLU A 70 -28.10 -4.61 6.80
N ILE A 71 -27.08 -4.03 6.15
CA ILE A 71 -25.71 -3.98 6.66
C ILE A 71 -25.39 -2.54 7.03
N GLN A 72 -25.16 -2.28 8.32
CA GLN A 72 -24.61 -1.01 8.78
C GLN A 72 -23.10 -1.01 8.55
N SER A 73 -22.62 -0.11 7.70
CA SER A 73 -21.19 0.19 7.65
C SER A 73 -20.84 1.12 8.81
N GLU A 74 -19.63 0.96 9.32
CA GLU A 74 -19.04 1.94 10.22
C GLU A 74 -18.19 2.92 9.41
N SER A 75 -18.20 4.19 9.82
CA SER A 75 -17.33 5.18 9.18
C SER A 75 -15.87 4.85 9.49
N TRP A 76 -14.99 5.11 8.53
CA TRP A 76 -13.56 4.84 8.71
C TRP A 76 -12.98 5.64 9.87
N GLU A 77 -13.49 6.85 10.12
CA GLU A 77 -13.11 7.70 11.26
C GLU A 77 -13.49 7.07 12.60
N LYS A 78 -14.63 6.35 12.66
CA LYS A 78 -15.03 5.62 13.86
C LYS A 78 -14.08 4.45 14.11
N VAL A 79 -13.80 3.66 13.09
CA VAL A 79 -12.87 2.52 13.16
C VAL A 79 -11.47 2.97 13.54
N GLU A 80 -10.97 4.05 12.91
CA GLU A 80 -9.67 4.63 13.22
C GLU A 80 -9.60 5.05 14.69
N ARG A 81 -10.62 5.79 15.19
CA ARG A 81 -10.66 6.19 16.60
C ARG A 81 -10.62 5.00 17.54
N GLU A 82 -11.40 3.95 17.28
CA GLU A 82 -11.42 2.74 18.11
C GLU A 82 -10.07 2.00 18.10
N LEU A 83 -9.38 1.98 16.96
CA LEU A 83 -8.04 1.41 16.86
C LEU A 83 -7.02 2.22 17.66
N LYS A 84 -7.08 3.56 17.59
CA LYS A 84 -6.24 4.46 18.39
C LYS A 84 -6.49 4.31 19.88
N GLU A 85 -7.75 4.23 20.31
CA GLU A 85 -8.12 4.02 21.72
C GLU A 85 -7.66 2.65 22.23
N LYS A 86 -7.77 1.61 21.42
CA LYS A 86 -7.47 0.23 21.84
C LYS A 86 -5.98 -0.12 21.80
N TYR A 87 -5.24 0.43 20.84
CA TYR A 87 -3.86 0.05 20.57
C TYR A 87 -2.85 1.20 20.66
N GLY A 88 -3.31 2.44 20.87
CA GLY A 88 -2.43 3.61 21.04
C GLY A 88 -1.70 4.04 19.77
N LEU A 89 -2.23 3.68 18.59
CA LEU A 89 -1.72 4.14 17.28
C LEU A 89 -2.03 5.62 17.01
#